data_AF-A0A9D7TXN0-F1
#
_entry.id   AF-A0A9D7TXN0-F1
#
_cell.length_a   1.000
_cell.length_b   1.000
_cell.length_c   1.000
_cell.angle_alpha   90.00
_cell.angle_beta   90.00
_cell.angle_gamma   90.00
#
_symmetry.space_group_name_H-M   'P 1'
#
loop_
_entity.id
_entity.type
_entity.pdbx_description
1 polymer ?
#
loop_
_entity_poly.entity_id
_entity_poly.type
_entity_poly.pdbx_seq_one_letter_code
_entity_poly.pdbx_strand_id
1 'polypeptide(L)'
;MAKKIVLFAIIPFVLLSILDFTTSIKGTFSFVPLVVECLVILTYILYFFYEKMRSDIFTPAYQTRAFWIAVAFTLFCSGNFFLFLYSNNSVKDDLYKLQYTIIYSTFTILKNLFICIGLSIKEPTTVGSNIQHGKVDDIWEIPIDYKKTNL
;
A
#
# COMPACT_ATOMS: atom_id res chain seq x y z
N MET A 1 -7.64 6.42 13.39
CA MET A 1 -6.82 5.78 14.44
C MET A 1 -5.50 5.21 13.91
N ALA A 2 -5.47 4.65 12.70
CA ALA A 2 -4.27 4.14 12.02
C ALA A 2 -3.04 5.08 12.07
N LYS A 3 -3.22 6.39 11.85
CA LYS A 3 -2.13 7.40 11.93
C LYS A 3 -1.38 7.38 13.26
N LYS A 4 -2.08 7.18 14.39
CA LYS A 4 -1.47 7.13 15.73
C LYS A 4 -0.69 5.84 15.95
N ILE A 5 -1.19 4.72 15.41
CA ILE A 5 -0.55 3.40 15.52
C ILE A 5 0.77 3.39 14.72
N VAL A 6 0.77 3.96 13.51
CA VAL A 6 1.98 4.06 12.69
C VAL A 6 3.04 4.92 13.38
N LEU A 7 2.65 6.09 13.91
CA LEU A 7 3.59 6.98 14.60
C LEU A 7 4.19 6.32 15.84
N PHE A 8 3.38 5.54 16.57
CA PHE A 8 3.83 4.76 17.71
C PHE A 8 4.78 3.62 17.31
N ALA A 9 4.59 2.97 16.17
CA ALA A 9 5.44 1.87 15.71
C ALA A 9 6.83 2.32 15.20
N ILE A 10 6.95 3.56 14.71
CA ILE A 10 8.22 4.11 14.21
C ILE A 10 9.24 4.29 15.34
N ILE A 11 8.80 4.75 16.51
CA ILE A 11 9.67 5.04 17.67
C ILE A 11 10.47 3.81 18.12
N PRO A 12 9.85 2.66 18.46
CA PRO A 12 10.59 1.47 18.87
C PRO A 12 11.39 0.85 17.72
N PHE A 13 10.93 0.99 16.47
CA PHE A 13 11.67 0.49 15.30
C PHE A 13 13.00 1.23 15.10
N VAL A 14 13.00 2.57 15.17
CA VAL A 14 14.22 3.38 15.07
C VAL A 14 15.16 3.07 16.23
N LEU A 15 14.62 2.92 17.44
CA LEU A 15 15.40 2.58 18.63
C LEU A 15 16.07 1.20 18.49
N LEU A 16 15.34 0.20 17.99
CA LEU A 16 15.87 -1.14 17.70
C LEU A 16 16.95 -1.09 16.61
N SER A 17 16.74 -0.28 15.56
CA SER A 17 17.71 -0.12 14.46
C SER A 17 19.02 0.51 14.94
N ILE A 18 18.95 1.49 15.84
CA ILE A 18 20.13 2.12 16.45
C ILE A 18 20.87 1.15 17.38
N LEU A 19 20.12 0.37 18.18
CA LEU A 19 20.72 -0.64 19.06
C LEU A 19 21.43 -1.73 18.26
N ASP A 20 20.79 -2.22 17.21
CA ASP A 20 21.34 -3.25 16.33
C ASP A 20 22.57 -2.73 15.56
N PHE A 21 22.54 -1.48 15.08
CA PHE A 21 23.70 -0.83 14.47
C PHE A 21 24.89 -0.70 15.43
N THR A 22 24.62 -0.40 16.70
CA THR A 22 25.67 -0.23 17.72
C THR A 22 26.25 -1.57 18.20
N THR A 23 25.43 -2.62 18.23
CA THR A 23 25.81 -3.96 18.70
C THR A 23 26.43 -4.81 17.58
N SER A 24 26.17 -4.49 16.32
CA SER A 24 26.65 -5.24 15.17
C SER A 24 28.16 -5.11 14.98
N ILE A 25 28.81 -6.25 14.74
CA ILE A 25 30.22 -6.33 14.39
C ILE A 25 30.45 -5.66 13.03
N LYS A 26 31.49 -4.82 12.95
CA LYS A 26 31.84 -4.05 11.75
C LYS A 26 31.93 -4.97 10.52
N GLY A 27 31.10 -4.71 9.52
CA GLY A 27 31.14 -5.38 8.21
C GLY A 27 30.08 -6.46 7.96
N THR A 28 29.22 -6.79 8.94
CA THR A 28 28.09 -7.71 8.73
C THR A 28 26.76 -6.96 8.74
N PHE A 29 25.96 -7.12 7.69
CA PHE A 29 24.60 -6.60 7.63
C PHE A 29 23.68 -7.45 8.52
N SER A 30 23.06 -6.84 9.53
CA SER A 30 22.10 -7.52 10.39
C SER A 30 20.74 -7.60 9.70
N PHE A 31 20.17 -8.81 9.70
CA PHE A 31 18.86 -9.07 9.10
C PHE A 31 17.72 -8.93 10.10
N VAL A 32 18.01 -8.79 11.39
CA VAL A 32 17.00 -8.68 12.45
C VAL A 32 16.10 -7.46 12.27
N PRO A 33 16.63 -6.24 12.01
CA PRO A 33 15.77 -5.07 11.76
C PRO A 33 14.85 -5.27 10.56
N LEU A 34 15.33 -5.96 9.52
CA LEU A 34 14.59 -6.21 8.28
C LEU A 34 13.41 -7.17 8.50
N VAL A 35 13.60 -8.21 9.30
CA VAL A 35 12.52 -9.13 9.70
C VAL A 35 11.45 -8.39 10.52
N VAL A 36 11.88 -7.56 11.47
CA VAL A 36 10.98 -6.76 12.30
C VAL A 36 10.19 -5.76 11.44
N GLU A 37 10.85 -5.08 10.50
CA GLU A 37 10.20 -4.17 9.55
C GLU A 37 9.11 -4.88 8.75
N CYS A 38 9.43 -6.05 8.19
CA CYS A 38 8.48 -6.85 7.42
C CYS A 38 7.26 -7.25 8.26
N LEU A 39 7.44 -7.63 9.52
CA LEU A 39 6.33 -7.97 10.42
C LEU A 39 5.44 -6.77 10.73
N VAL A 40 6.03 -5.60 11.00
CA VAL A 40 5.28 -4.37 11.29
C VAL A 40 4.48 -3.93 10.06
N ILE A 41 5.12 -3.92 8.88
CA ILE A 41 4.45 -3.59 7.62
C ILE A 41 3.32 -4.56 7.33
N LEU A 42 3.56 -5.87 7.48
CA LEU A 42 2.56 -6.90 7.20
C LEU A 42 1.36 -6.79 8.16
N THR A 43 1.60 -6.53 9.44
CA THR A 43 0.54 -6.30 10.44
C THR A 43 -0.29 -5.06 10.09
N TYR A 44 0.37 -3.96 9.69
CA TYR A 44 -0.30 -2.75 9.29
C TYR A 44 -1.17 -2.95 8.04
N ILE A 45 -0.66 -3.67 7.04
CA ILE A 45 -1.39 -3.93 5.80
C ILE A 45 -2.58 -4.88 6.05
N LEU A 46 -2.43 -5.90 6.89
CA LEU A 46 -3.56 -6.75 7.28
C LEU A 46 -4.67 -5.94 7.95
N TYR A 47 -4.31 -5.01 8.84
CA TYR A 47 -5.28 -4.10 9.45
C TYR A 47 -5.92 -3.17 8.41
N PHE A 48 -5.16 -2.65 7.44
CA PHE A 48 -5.69 -1.86 6.34
C PHE A 48 -6.69 -2.65 5.48
N PHE A 49 -6.40 -3.89 5.13
CA PHE A 49 -7.32 -4.74 4.38
C PHE A 49 -8.58 -5.06 5.18
N TYR A 50 -8.44 -5.37 6.47
CA TYR A 50 -9.58 -5.58 7.36
C TYR A 50 -10.52 -4.36 7.38
N GLU A 51 -9.97 -3.16 7.57
CA GLU A 51 -10.76 -1.93 7.57
C GLU A 51 -11.44 -1.71 6.21
N LYS A 52 -10.71 -1.89 5.11
CA LYS A 52 -11.25 -1.69 3.76
C LYS A 52 -12.36 -2.69 3.41
N MET A 53 -12.24 -3.95 3.81
CA MET A 53 -13.31 -4.94 3.62
C MET A 53 -14.56 -4.61 4.47
N ARG A 54 -14.38 -3.98 5.63
CA ARG A 54 -15.48 -3.61 6.52
C ARG A 54 -16.20 -2.32 6.10
N SER A 55 -15.47 -1.33 5.59
CA SER A 55 -16.01 0.01 5.32
C SER A 55 -16.62 0.19 3.93
N ASP A 56 -16.18 -0.60 2.94
CA ASP A 56 -16.36 -0.28 1.52
C ASP A 56 -17.06 -1.42 0.78
N ILE A 57 -18.40 -1.44 0.85
CA ILE A 57 -19.23 -2.46 0.19
C ILE A 57 -19.55 -2.06 -1.26
N PHE A 58 -19.55 -0.76 -1.55
CA PHE A 58 -19.99 -0.21 -2.84
C PHE A 58 -18.85 0.04 -3.83
N THR A 59 -17.64 0.32 -3.34
CA THR A 59 -16.48 0.59 -4.20
C THR A 59 -15.54 -0.62 -4.25
N PRO A 60 -15.29 -1.21 -5.43
CA PRO A 60 -14.39 -2.36 -5.54
C PRO A 60 -12.95 -1.98 -5.09
N ALA A 61 -12.37 -2.76 -4.18
CA ALA A 61 -11.06 -2.47 -3.60
C ALA A 61 -9.93 -2.32 -4.64
N TYR A 62 -10.02 -3.04 -5.77
CA TYR A 62 -9.03 -3.00 -6.85
C TYR A 62 -9.00 -1.66 -7.61
N GLN A 63 -10.01 -0.79 -7.45
CA GLN A 63 -10.03 0.53 -8.08
C GLN A 63 -9.22 1.59 -7.31
N THR A 64 -8.73 1.25 -6.10
CA THR A 64 -7.93 2.17 -5.30
C THR A 64 -6.44 1.90 -5.48
N ARG A 65 -5.64 2.95 -5.71
CA ARG A 65 -4.17 2.83 -5.84
C ARG A 65 -3.51 2.22 -4.60
N ALA A 66 -4.01 2.61 -3.42
CA ALA A 66 -3.53 2.11 -2.13
C ALA A 66 -3.66 0.58 -1.99
N PHE A 67 -4.65 -0.04 -2.64
CA PHE A 67 -4.82 -1.49 -2.61
C PHE A 67 -3.63 -2.21 -3.28
N TRP A 68 -3.25 -1.77 -4.48
CA TRP A 68 -2.15 -2.38 -5.23
C TRP A 68 -0.79 -2.16 -4.56
N ILE A 69 -0.60 -1.00 -3.94
CA ILE A 69 0.58 -0.73 -3.11
C ILE A 69 0.62 -1.69 -1.91
N ALA A 70 -0.51 -1.85 -1.20
CA ALA A 70 -0.60 -2.78 -0.08
C ALA A 70 -0.33 -4.24 -0.50
N VAL A 71 -0.84 -4.69 -1.65
CA VAL A 71 -0.56 -6.02 -2.21
C VAL A 71 0.93 -6.17 -2.55
N ALA A 72 1.55 -5.16 -3.17
CA ALA A 72 2.97 -5.18 -3.51
C ALA A 72 3.86 -5.38 -2.27
N PHE A 73 3.61 -4.61 -1.20
CA PHE A 73 4.36 -4.72 0.04
C PHE A 73 4.07 -6.03 0.79
N THR A 74 2.83 -6.51 0.77
CA THR A 74 2.47 -7.80 1.38
C THR A 74 3.26 -8.94 0.72
N LEU A 75 3.28 -8.97 -0.61
CA LEU A 75 3.95 -10.02 -1.38
C LEU A 75 5.48 -9.94 -1.24
N PHE A 76 6.04 -8.73 -1.17
CA PHE A 76 7.46 -8.54 -0.87
C PHE A 76 7.84 -9.02 0.53
N CYS A 77 7.08 -8.61 1.56
CA CYS A 77 7.38 -8.96 2.94
C CYS A 77 7.20 -10.45 3.19
N SER A 78 6.09 -11.05 2.72
CA SER A 78 5.82 -12.48 2.92
C SER A 78 6.78 -13.38 2.13
N GLY A 79 7.10 -13.00 0.88
CA GLY A 79 7.98 -13.76 0.01
C GLY A 79 9.43 -13.82 0.50
N ASN A 80 9.90 -12.75 1.16
CA ASN A 80 11.26 -12.67 1.67
C ASN A 80 11.37 -12.97 3.17
N PHE A 81 10.25 -13.15 3.89
CA PHE A 81 10.25 -13.32 5.34
C PHE A 81 11.16 -14.47 5.82
N PHE A 82 10.99 -15.65 5.23
CA PHE A 82 11.82 -16.82 5.55
C PHE A 82 13.27 -16.64 5.11
N LEU A 83 13.49 -15.91 4.02
CA LEU A 83 14.82 -15.61 3.48
C LEU A 83 15.63 -14.76 4.47
N PHE A 84 15.00 -13.74 5.05
CA PHE A 84 15.60 -12.87 6.05
C PHE A 84 15.81 -13.57 7.39
N LEU A 85 14.93 -14.50 7.75
CA LEU A 85 15.06 -15.27 8.99
C LEU A 85 16.23 -16.26 8.94
N TYR A 86 16.49 -16.85 7.77
CA TYR A 86 17.53 -17.86 7.60
C TYR A 86 18.91 -17.30 7.21
N SER A 87 18.97 -16.05 6.73
CA SER A 87 20.22 -15.50 6.18
C SER A 87 21.34 -15.38 7.22
N ASN A 88 21.04 -15.24 8.52
CA ASN A 88 22.06 -15.14 9.57
C ASN A 88 22.89 -16.44 9.72
N ASN A 89 22.32 -17.60 9.40
CA ASN A 89 22.98 -18.90 9.55
C ASN A 89 23.73 -19.37 8.30
N SER A 90 23.55 -18.73 7.15
CA SER A 90 24.02 -19.25 5.85
C SER A 90 24.83 -18.27 5.01
N VAL A 91 25.33 -17.19 5.61
CA VAL A 91 26.18 -16.17 4.94
C VAL A 91 27.45 -16.75 4.29
N LYS A 92 27.91 -17.94 4.72
CA LYS A 92 29.20 -18.53 4.28
C LYS A 92 29.12 -19.41 3.03
N ASP A 93 27.93 -19.78 2.56
CA ASP A 93 27.76 -20.64 1.39
C ASP A 93 27.43 -19.81 0.14
N ASP A 94 28.22 -19.94 -0.92
CA ASP A 94 28.04 -19.20 -2.16
C ASP A 94 26.83 -19.67 -2.97
N LEU A 95 26.44 -20.95 -2.86
CA LEU A 95 25.19 -21.44 -3.47
C LEU A 95 23.97 -20.82 -2.81
N TYR A 96 24.02 -20.65 -1.48
CA TYR A 96 22.96 -20.00 -0.73
C TYR A 96 22.80 -18.53 -1.12
N LYS A 97 23.91 -17.79 -1.30
CA LYS A 97 23.86 -16.40 -1.76
C LYS A 97 23.22 -16.25 -3.14
N LEU A 98 23.50 -17.18 -4.05
CA LEU A 98 22.92 -17.16 -5.39
C LEU A 98 21.41 -17.40 -5.33
N GLN A 99 20.96 -18.41 -4.60
CA GLN A 99 19.53 -18.68 -4.41
C GLN A 99 18.81 -17.53 -3.70
N TYR A 100 19.43 -16.97 -2.65
CA TYR A 100 18.95 -15.79 -1.96
C TYR A 100 18.73 -14.62 -2.93
N THR A 101 19.74 -14.34 -3.77
CA THR A 101 19.71 -13.22 -4.71
C THR A 101 18.60 -13.40 -5.74
N ILE A 102 18.40 -14.60 -6.26
CA ILE A 102 17.34 -14.89 -7.23
C ILE A 102 15.97 -14.65 -6.61
N ILE A 103 15.69 -15.26 -5.45
CA ILE A 103 14.39 -15.15 -4.79
C ILE A 103 14.09 -13.69 -4.43
N TYR A 104 15.06 -13.02 -3.80
CA TYR A 104 14.93 -11.61 -3.42
C TYR A 104 14.67 -10.71 -4.63
N SER A 105 15.38 -10.95 -5.74
CA SER A 105 15.20 -10.20 -6.98
C SER A 105 13.81 -10.43 -7.58
N THR A 106 13.32 -11.67 -7.60
CA THR A 106 11.98 -11.99 -8.11
C THR A 106 10.89 -11.24 -7.35
N PHE A 107 10.90 -11.29 -6.01
CA PHE A 107 9.92 -10.56 -5.21
C PHE A 107 10.07 -9.04 -5.32
N THR A 108 11.28 -8.53 -5.54
CA THR A 108 11.53 -7.11 -5.82
C THR A 108 10.92 -6.67 -7.16
N ILE A 109 11.07 -7.50 -8.20
CA ILE A 109 10.47 -7.25 -9.52
C ILE A 109 8.95 -7.27 -9.41
N LEU A 110 8.38 -8.27 -8.73
CA LEU A 110 6.93 -8.36 -8.52
C LEU A 110 6.39 -7.14 -7.77
N LYS A 111 7.06 -6.72 -6.69
CA LYS A 111 6.70 -5.50 -5.96
C LYS A 111 6.64 -4.29 -6.90
N ASN A 112 7.68 -4.08 -7.71
CA ASN A 112 7.74 -2.95 -8.64
C ASN A 112 6.62 -3.03 -9.69
N LEU A 113 6.31 -4.23 -10.19
CA LEU A 113 5.23 -4.45 -11.15
C LEU A 113 3.86 -4.08 -10.57
N PHE A 114 3.56 -4.53 -9.34
CA PHE A 114 2.30 -4.17 -8.67
C PHE A 114 2.20 -2.68 -8.33
N ILE A 115 3.31 -2.02 -7.99
CA ILE A 115 3.35 -0.57 -7.79
C ILE A 115 3.04 0.16 -9.10
N CYS A 116 3.62 -0.28 -10.23
CA CYS A 116 3.31 0.29 -11.55
C CYS A 116 1.83 0.14 -11.93
N ILE A 117 1.23 -1.03 -11.66
CA ILE A 117 -0.21 -1.26 -11.86
C ILE A 117 -1.02 -0.28 -10.99
N GLY A 118 -0.65 -0.15 -9.71
CA GLY A 118 -1.28 0.79 -8.80
C GLY A 118 -1.19 2.24 -9.27
N LEU A 119 -0.05 2.65 -9.83
CA LEU A 119 0.15 4.01 -10.38
C LEU A 119 -0.66 4.27 -11.65
N SER A 120 -0.92 3.24 -12.45
CA SER A 120 -1.68 3.35 -13.71
C SER A 120 -3.18 3.60 -13.47
N ILE A 121 -3.69 3.26 -12.29
CA ILE A 121 -5.10 3.42 -11.96
C ILE A 121 -5.43 4.89 -11.72
N LYS A 122 -6.32 5.42 -12.56
CA LYS A 122 -6.98 6.70 -12.31
C LYS A 122 -8.18 6.46 -11.40
N GLU A 123 -8.12 7.03 -10.21
CA GLU A 123 -9.29 7.09 -9.33
C GLU A 123 -10.40 7.89 -10.04
N PRO A 124 -11.66 7.43 -10.01
CA PRO A 124 -12.76 8.20 -10.56
C PRO A 124 -12.83 9.52 -9.78
N THR A 125 -12.45 10.61 -10.43
CA THR A 125 -12.58 11.96 -9.86
C THR A 125 -14.03 12.17 -9.48
N THR A 126 -14.29 12.35 -8.18
CA THR A 126 -15.55 12.89 -7.71
C THR A 126 -15.67 14.30 -8.29
N VAL A 127 -16.42 14.45 -9.37
CA VAL A 127 -16.82 15.75 -9.89
C VAL A 127 -17.73 16.36 -8.82
N GLY A 128 -17.22 17.31 -8.02
CA GLY A 128 -18.09 18.14 -7.17
C GLY A 128 -17.49 18.64 -5.86
N SER A 129 -16.75 19.76 -5.92
CA SER A 129 -16.92 20.89 -4.98
C SER A 129 -16.08 22.10 -5.44
N ASN A 130 -16.42 22.63 -6.60
CA ASN A 130 -16.22 24.05 -6.92
C ASN A 130 -17.45 24.52 -7.71
N ILE A 131 -18.59 24.61 -7.02
CA ILE A 131 -19.64 25.53 -7.47
C ILE A 131 -19.18 26.90 -7.01
N GLN A 132 -18.53 27.65 -7.90
CA GLN A 132 -18.53 29.10 -7.89
C GLN A 132 -19.35 29.54 -9.12
N HIS A 133 -20.65 29.68 -8.86
CA HIS A 133 -21.52 30.77 -9.30
C HIS A 133 -21.19 31.47 -10.64
N GLY A 134 -22.02 31.23 -11.67
CA GLY A 134 -22.08 32.12 -12.83
C GLY A 134 -22.65 31.48 -14.11
N LYS A 135 -23.98 31.60 -14.28
CA LYS A 135 -24.72 31.54 -15.55
C LYS A 135 -25.00 30.15 -16.14
N VAL A 136 -26.07 29.53 -15.63
CA VAL A 136 -26.88 28.51 -16.34
C VAL A 136 -28.32 29.03 -16.36
N ASP A 137 -28.47 30.22 -16.92
CA ASP A 137 -29.75 30.78 -17.32
C ASP A 137 -29.69 30.73 -18.86
N ASP A 138 -30.76 30.27 -19.52
CA ASP A 138 -30.98 30.27 -21.00
C ASP A 138 -30.92 28.92 -21.77
N ILE A 139 -31.22 27.75 -21.18
CA ILE A 139 -31.36 26.51 -22.01
C ILE A 139 -32.66 25.70 -21.78
N TRP A 140 -33.54 26.06 -20.83
CA TRP A 140 -34.78 25.27 -20.60
C TRP A 140 -36.10 26.06 -20.58
N GLU A 141 -36.15 27.30 -21.08
CA GLU A 141 -37.44 27.94 -21.38
C GLU A 141 -38.01 27.43 -22.71
N ILE A 142 -38.45 26.17 -22.73
CA ILE A 142 -39.45 25.71 -23.68
C ILE A 142 -40.76 25.62 -22.91
N PRO A 143 -41.72 26.54 -23.07
CA PRO A 143 -43.00 26.44 -22.38
C PRO A 143 -43.80 25.27 -22.99
N ILE A 144 -43.82 24.14 -22.30
CA ILE A 144 -44.74 23.04 -22.60
C ILE A 144 -46.11 23.47 -22.06
N ASP A 145 -46.92 24.10 -22.91
CA ASP A 145 -48.32 24.43 -22.62
C ASP A 145 -49.15 23.14 -22.53
N TYR A 146 -49.52 22.75 -21.30
CA TYR A 146 -50.47 21.68 -21.06
C TYR A 146 -51.82 22.26 -20.59
N LYS A 147 -52.78 22.24 -21.53
CA LYS A 147 -54.20 21.92 -21.30
C LYS A 147 -55.12 23.07 -20.82
N LYS A 148 -55.86 23.67 -21.77
CA LYS A 148 -57.32 23.92 -21.66
C LYS A 148 -57.99 23.91 -23.05
N THR A 149 -58.27 22.73 -23.59
CA THR A 149 -59.39 22.53 -24.52
C THR A 149 -60.60 22.08 -23.69
N ASN A 150 -61.50 23.03 -23.47
CA ASN A 150 -62.82 22.79 -22.87
C ASN A 150 -63.70 22.04 -23.89
N LEU A 151 -64.42 21.03 -23.39
CA LEU A 151 -65.76 20.71 -23.87
C LEU A 151 -66.71 21.87 -23.49
#